data_AF-A0A2S9YVT0-F1
#
_entry.id   AF-A0A2S9YVT0-F1
#
_cell.length_a   1.000
_cell.length_b   1.000
_cell.length_c   1.000
_cell.angle_alpha   90.00
_cell.angle_beta   90.00
_cell.angle_gamma   90.00
#
_symmetry.space_group_name_H-M   'P 1'
#
loop_
_entity.id
_entity.type
_entity.pdbx_description
1 polymer ?
#
loop_
_entity_poly.entity_id
_entity_poly.type
_entity_poly.pdbx_seq_one_letter_code
_entity_poly.pdbx_strand_id
1 'polypeptide(L)'
;MPLPRKKTFFVFKEAPKLGPYDERPMLPDAIQTQVCLSRNDREQPFYLICEKDTLLAVFSGTSKVEFKDTGVKHFMLEPGDHVYVPAGAPTRLAAVTESVIMRYKASEPGLEGVAWYCESCGNELYRHVFDTAQTYPQEGYLSGCESFNEREAQRSCQRCGELHPPVDLAPYRWAELATQLRA
;
A
#
# COMPACT_ATOMS: atom_id res chain seq x y z
N MET A 1 -0.48 -38.31 -19.59
CA MET A 1 -1.07 -37.83 -18.32
C MET A 1 -1.16 -36.32 -18.37
N PRO A 2 -2.17 -35.68 -17.76
CA PRO A 2 -2.16 -34.23 -17.55
C PRO A 2 -0.93 -33.83 -16.73
N LEU A 3 -0.25 -32.77 -17.14
CA LEU A 3 0.87 -32.20 -16.39
C LEU A 3 0.25 -31.27 -15.32
N PRO A 4 0.32 -31.59 -14.02
CA PRO A 4 -0.31 -30.76 -13.01
C PRO A 4 0.35 -29.38 -13.02
N ARG A 5 -0.41 -28.37 -13.45
CA ARG A 5 -0.19 -27.01 -12.91
C ARG A 5 -0.26 -27.16 -11.40
N LYS A 6 0.88 -27.00 -10.74
CA LYS A 6 0.86 -26.21 -9.53
C LYS A 6 0.83 -24.76 -10.08
N LYS A 7 -0.27 -23.99 -9.90
CA LYS A 7 -0.70 -22.92 -10.86
C LYS A 7 0.10 -21.57 -10.80
N THR A 8 1.38 -21.59 -10.36
CA THR A 8 2.47 -20.58 -10.54
C THR A 8 3.84 -21.30 -10.75
N PHE A 9 5.00 -20.98 -10.12
CA PHE A 9 6.27 -21.78 -10.10
C PHE A 9 7.28 -21.60 -8.89
N PHE A 10 8.21 -22.57 -8.65
CA PHE A 10 9.07 -22.97 -7.51
C PHE A 10 10.58 -22.98 -7.82
N VAL A 11 11.12 -21.88 -8.33
CA VAL A 11 12.55 -21.66 -8.12
C VAL A 11 13.46 -22.75 -8.70
N PHE A 12 14.40 -23.06 -7.84
CA PHE A 12 15.44 -24.05 -7.94
C PHE A 12 14.99 -25.51 -7.70
N LYS A 13 13.73 -25.89 -8.01
CA LYS A 13 13.31 -27.31 -8.05
C LYS A 13 13.02 -27.84 -9.43
N GLU A 14 12.84 -26.93 -10.39
CA GLU A 14 13.28 -27.21 -11.73
C GLU A 14 14.82 -27.25 -11.69
N ALA A 15 15.57 -26.51 -10.83
CA ALA A 15 17.06 -26.41 -10.91
C ALA A 15 17.92 -27.67 -11.09
N PRO A 16 17.51 -28.87 -10.64
CA PRO A 16 18.24 -30.11 -10.93
C PRO A 16 17.72 -30.83 -12.20
N LYS A 17 16.87 -30.17 -13.00
CA LYS A 17 16.05 -30.68 -14.12
C LYS A 17 16.06 -29.70 -15.30
N LEU A 18 16.19 -28.41 -15.03
CA LEU A 18 16.99 -27.49 -15.82
C LEU A 18 18.28 -27.20 -14.98
N GLY A 19 18.74 -25.97 -14.68
CA GLY A 19 20.01 -25.70 -13.94
C GLY A 19 19.85 -24.82 -12.68
N PRO A 20 20.90 -24.54 -11.89
CA PRO A 20 20.83 -23.52 -10.83
C PRO A 20 20.11 -22.24 -11.35
N TYR A 21 19.03 -21.80 -10.67
CA TYR A 21 17.98 -20.81 -11.00
C TYR A 21 16.55 -21.38 -11.20
N ASP A 22 15.93 -21.38 -12.40
CA ASP A 22 14.98 -22.44 -12.88
C ASP A 22 13.42 -22.51 -12.83
N GLU A 23 12.60 -21.80 -12.05
CA GLU A 23 11.13 -21.83 -12.30
C GLU A 23 10.34 -23.04 -11.67
N ARG A 24 9.91 -24.12 -12.36
CA ARG A 24 9.05 -25.27 -11.82
C ARG A 24 7.66 -25.00 -11.23
N PRO A 25 6.54 -25.57 -11.69
CA PRO A 25 5.17 -25.17 -11.32
C PRO A 25 4.82 -25.04 -9.80
N MET A 26 4.06 -24.00 -9.42
CA MET A 26 3.62 -23.29 -8.16
C MET A 26 2.30 -23.51 -7.40
N LEU A 27 1.48 -22.45 -7.43
CA LEU A 27 0.38 -22.17 -6.54
C LEU A 27 -0.93 -22.37 -7.30
N PRO A 28 -1.67 -23.48 -7.07
CA PRO A 28 -3.08 -23.59 -7.45
C PRO A 28 -3.95 -22.39 -7.05
N ASP A 29 -5.11 -22.28 -7.70
CA ASP A 29 -5.71 -21.04 -8.22
C ASP A 29 -6.46 -20.19 -7.20
N ALA A 30 -6.73 -20.71 -6.01
CA ALA A 30 -7.25 -19.94 -4.89
C ALA A 30 -6.14 -19.07 -4.25
N ILE A 31 -5.31 -18.41 -5.06
CA ILE A 31 -4.07 -17.76 -4.63
C ILE A 31 -4.35 -16.68 -3.58
N GLN A 32 -3.67 -16.80 -2.44
CA GLN A 32 -3.92 -16.01 -1.23
C GLN A 32 -3.54 -14.53 -1.39
N THR A 33 -2.62 -14.19 -2.29
CA THR A 33 -2.12 -12.83 -2.41
C THR A 33 -3.07 -11.96 -3.23
N GLN A 34 -3.77 -11.03 -2.58
CA GLN A 34 -4.62 -10.05 -3.24
C GLN A 34 -3.77 -8.96 -3.90
N VAL A 35 -4.16 -8.56 -5.11
CA VAL A 35 -3.44 -7.58 -5.90
C VAL A 35 -4.24 -6.28 -5.97
N CYS A 36 -3.78 -5.26 -5.25
CA CYS A 36 -4.35 -3.92 -5.33
C CYS A 36 -3.59 -3.11 -6.38
N LEU A 37 -4.20 -2.93 -7.56
CA LEU A 37 -3.65 -2.09 -8.63
C LEU A 37 -3.95 -0.61 -8.36
N SER A 38 -2.95 0.24 -8.56
CA SER A 38 -3.06 1.70 -8.45
C SER A 38 -2.37 2.40 -9.61
N ARG A 39 -3.00 3.47 -10.12
CA ARG A 39 -2.40 4.45 -11.04
C ARG A 39 -2.25 5.75 -10.28
N ASN A 40 -1.01 6.18 -10.04
CA ASN A 40 -0.68 7.28 -9.14
C ASN A 40 0.01 8.40 -9.92
N ASP A 41 -0.58 9.59 -9.90
CA ASP A 41 -0.12 10.81 -10.59
C ASP A 41 0.28 11.94 -9.62
N ARG A 42 0.24 11.67 -8.31
CA ARG A 42 0.54 12.58 -7.20
C ARG A 42 1.01 11.82 -5.96
N GLU A 43 1.28 12.55 -4.89
CA GLU A 43 1.54 11.97 -3.58
C GLU A 43 0.27 11.42 -2.92
N GLN A 44 0.36 10.21 -2.37
CA GLN A 44 -0.65 9.59 -1.55
C GLN A 44 -0.87 10.45 -0.29
N PRO A 45 -2.11 10.86 0.04
CA PRO A 45 -2.35 11.93 1.02
C PRO A 45 -2.13 11.51 2.48
N PHE A 46 -1.74 10.26 2.72
CA PHE A 46 -1.45 9.66 4.03
C PHE A 46 -0.37 8.59 3.88
N TYR A 47 0.24 8.20 4.99
CA TYR A 47 1.02 6.95 5.08
C TYR A 47 0.05 5.79 5.36
N LEU A 48 0.07 4.78 4.49
CA LEU A 48 -0.66 3.53 4.69
C LEU A 48 0.15 2.60 5.60
N ILE A 49 -0.53 2.09 6.61
CA ILE A 49 -0.06 1.09 7.57
C ILE A 49 -0.90 -0.17 7.35
N CYS A 50 -0.26 -1.31 7.08
CA CYS A 50 -0.95 -2.60 7.01
C CYS A 50 -0.54 -3.46 8.22
N GLU A 51 -1.48 -4.20 8.83
CA GLU A 51 -1.14 -5.16 9.90
C GLU A 51 -0.19 -6.25 9.41
N LYS A 52 -0.26 -6.62 8.13
CA LYS A 52 0.55 -7.66 7.50
C LYS A 52 1.51 -7.07 6.48
N ASP A 53 2.62 -7.77 6.25
CA ASP A 53 3.63 -7.40 5.24
C ASP A 53 2.99 -7.23 3.85
N THR A 54 3.51 -6.28 3.07
CA THR A 54 3.09 -6.08 1.68
C THR A 54 4.29 -5.96 0.75
N LEU A 55 4.09 -6.30 -0.52
CA LEU A 55 5.10 -6.08 -1.57
C LEU A 55 4.55 -5.06 -2.55
N LEU A 56 5.32 -4.00 -2.80
CA LEU A 56 5.10 -3.09 -3.90
C LEU A 56 5.85 -3.62 -5.13
N ALA A 57 5.19 -3.65 -6.29
CA ALA A 57 5.82 -3.93 -7.58
C ALA A 57 5.47 -2.81 -8.56
N VAL A 58 6.49 -2.24 -9.19
CA VAL A 58 6.38 -1.05 -10.06
C VAL A 58 6.32 -1.49 -11.52
N PHE A 59 5.26 -1.13 -12.23
CA PHE A 59 5.00 -1.56 -13.61
C PHE A 59 5.22 -0.44 -14.63
N SER A 60 5.02 0.82 -14.27
CA SER A 60 5.32 1.97 -15.13
C SER A 60 5.57 3.24 -14.31
N GLY A 61 6.19 4.23 -14.96
CA GLY A 61 6.50 5.52 -14.37
C GLY A 61 7.58 5.45 -13.29
N THR A 62 7.80 6.57 -12.63
CA THR A 62 8.75 6.74 -11.54
C THR A 62 8.07 7.27 -10.30
N SER A 63 8.50 6.79 -9.14
CA SER A 63 7.92 7.12 -7.85
C SER A 63 9.00 7.18 -6.77
N LYS A 64 8.58 7.56 -5.56
CA LYS A 64 9.33 7.42 -4.32
C LYS A 64 8.40 6.71 -3.33
N VAL A 65 8.88 5.69 -2.64
CA VAL A 65 8.19 5.14 -1.46
C VAL A 65 8.90 5.65 -0.22
N GLU A 66 8.18 6.37 0.62
CA GLU A 66 8.67 6.88 1.89
C GLU A 66 8.24 5.96 3.05
N PHE A 67 9.06 5.93 4.10
CA PHE A 67 8.83 5.16 5.32
C PHE A 67 8.93 6.07 6.55
N LYS A 68 8.16 5.73 7.60
CA LYS A 68 8.35 6.23 8.97
C LYS A 68 8.74 5.07 9.88
N ASP A 69 9.40 5.39 10.99
CA ASP A 69 9.73 4.44 12.07
C ASP A 69 10.46 3.15 11.63
N THR A 70 11.20 3.22 10.53
CA THR A 70 12.13 2.17 10.07
C THR A 70 13.55 2.72 9.90
N GLY A 71 14.54 1.84 9.71
CA GLY A 71 15.92 2.24 9.38
C GLY A 71 16.07 2.86 7.98
N VAL A 72 15.05 2.78 7.12
CA VAL A 72 15.02 3.39 5.79
C VAL A 72 14.10 4.61 5.82
N LYS A 73 14.47 5.68 5.11
CA LYS A 73 13.62 6.87 4.93
C LYS A 73 12.79 6.82 3.66
N HIS A 74 13.41 6.40 2.55
CA HIS A 74 12.72 6.19 1.28
C HIS A 74 13.54 5.30 0.34
N PHE A 75 12.88 4.78 -0.69
CA PHE A 75 13.50 4.33 -1.94
C PHE A 75 12.94 5.16 -3.09
N MET A 76 13.79 5.50 -4.07
CA MET A 76 13.30 5.85 -5.41
C MET A 76 12.86 4.56 -6.10
N LEU A 77 11.86 4.68 -6.97
CA LEU A 77 11.19 3.57 -7.63
C LEU A 77 11.14 3.79 -9.15
N GLU A 78 11.60 2.80 -9.89
CA GLU A 78 11.55 2.70 -11.34
C GLU A 78 10.86 1.39 -11.78
N PRO A 79 10.43 1.24 -13.04
CA PRO A 79 9.72 0.04 -13.49
C PRO A 79 10.58 -1.23 -13.34
N GLY A 80 10.03 -2.26 -12.70
CA GLY A 80 10.73 -3.49 -12.33
C GLY A 80 11.14 -3.54 -10.86
N ASP A 81 11.17 -2.42 -10.14
CA ASP A 81 11.47 -2.41 -8.71
C ASP A 81 10.40 -3.14 -7.89
N HIS A 82 10.88 -3.88 -6.89
CA HIS A 82 10.05 -4.56 -5.90
C HIS A 82 10.48 -4.14 -4.50
N VAL A 83 9.60 -3.49 -3.75
CA VAL A 83 9.88 -3.03 -2.39
C VAL A 83 9.03 -3.79 -1.38
N TYR A 84 9.71 -4.51 -0.50
CA TYR A 84 9.13 -5.10 0.69
C TYR A 84 8.78 -4.01 1.71
N VAL A 85 7.55 -4.06 2.21
CA VAL A 85 7.02 -3.16 3.24
C VAL A 85 6.67 -4.01 4.46
N PRO A 86 7.38 -3.85 5.59
CA PRO A 86 7.08 -4.58 6.82
C PRO A 86 5.69 -4.24 7.39
N ALA A 87 5.07 -5.22 8.03
CA ALA A 87 3.92 -5.05 8.91
C ALA A 87 4.10 -3.87 9.88
N GLY A 88 3.06 -3.05 10.02
CA GLY A 88 3.07 -1.88 10.90
C GLY A 88 3.90 -0.68 10.42
N ALA A 89 4.74 -0.82 9.38
CA ALA A 89 5.54 0.28 8.85
C ALA A 89 4.66 1.28 8.06
N PRO A 90 4.58 2.56 8.45
CA PRO A 90 3.85 3.57 7.69
C PRO A 90 4.57 3.85 6.36
N THR A 91 3.87 3.65 5.24
CA THR A 91 4.42 3.88 3.88
C THR A 91 3.60 4.85 3.05
N ARG A 92 4.26 5.78 2.37
CA ARG A 92 3.61 6.75 1.47
C ARG A 92 4.22 6.66 0.08
N LEU A 93 3.37 6.47 -0.94
CA LEU A 93 3.76 6.54 -2.34
C LEU A 93 3.71 7.99 -2.83
N ALA A 94 4.80 8.49 -3.41
CA ALA A 94 4.90 9.79 -4.02
C ALA A 94 5.28 9.65 -5.50
N ALA A 95 4.31 9.83 -6.40
CA ALA A 95 4.55 9.78 -7.83
C ALA A 95 5.47 10.94 -8.27
N VAL A 96 6.52 10.61 -9.04
CA VAL A 96 7.43 11.59 -9.68
C VAL A 96 6.99 11.82 -11.13
N THR A 97 6.57 10.74 -11.78
CA THR A 97 5.77 10.75 -13.01
C THR A 97 4.55 9.86 -12.80
N GLU A 98 3.55 9.92 -13.69
CA GLU A 98 2.40 9.01 -13.60
C GLU A 98 2.88 7.55 -13.62
N SER A 99 2.53 6.82 -12.57
CA SER A 99 3.06 5.48 -12.28
C SER A 99 1.96 4.46 -12.07
N VAL A 100 2.26 3.20 -12.40
CA VAL A 100 1.39 2.06 -12.14
C VAL A 100 2.10 1.13 -11.17
N ILE A 101 1.48 0.90 -10.02
CA ILE A 101 2.04 0.10 -8.93
C ILE A 101 0.99 -0.90 -8.46
N MET A 102 1.38 -2.17 -8.35
CA MET A 102 0.61 -3.19 -7.65
C MET A 102 1.11 -3.28 -6.21
N ARG A 103 0.21 -3.25 -5.24
CA ARG A 103 0.48 -3.69 -3.87
C ARG A 103 -0.10 -5.09 -3.68
N TYR A 104 0.78 -6.05 -3.42
CA TYR A 104 0.44 -7.39 -3.01
C TYR A 104 0.13 -7.41 -1.51
N LYS A 105 -1.04 -7.93 -1.14
CA LYS A 105 -1.56 -8.05 0.23
C LYS A 105 -1.97 -9.49 0.54
N ALA A 106 -2.11 -9.83 1.82
CA ALA A 106 -2.72 -11.09 2.24
C ALA A 106 -4.22 -11.17 1.86
N SER A 107 -4.77 -12.39 1.75
CA SER A 107 -6.20 -12.65 1.50
C SER A 107 -7.10 -12.11 2.59
N GLU A 108 -6.59 -12.10 3.81
CA GLU A 108 -7.18 -11.48 4.98
C GLU A 108 -6.19 -10.40 5.42
N PRO A 109 -6.34 -9.13 5.00
CA PRO A 109 -5.35 -8.09 5.31
C PRO A 109 -5.24 -7.78 6.81
N GLY A 110 -6.35 -7.97 7.56
CA GLY A 110 -6.45 -7.64 8.98
C GLY A 110 -6.84 -6.18 9.19
N LEU A 111 -6.25 -5.53 10.18
CA LEU A 111 -6.37 -4.09 10.36
C LEU A 111 -5.53 -3.32 9.35
N GLU A 112 -6.07 -2.21 8.87
CA GLU A 112 -5.32 -1.22 8.11
C GLU A 112 -5.48 0.16 8.75
N GLY A 113 -4.45 0.98 8.61
CA GLY A 113 -4.41 2.32 9.15
C GLY A 113 -3.95 3.34 8.13
N VAL A 114 -4.55 4.53 8.18
CA VAL A 114 -4.07 5.71 7.47
C VAL A 114 -3.60 6.73 8.48
N ALA A 115 -2.36 7.21 8.32
CA ALA A 115 -1.70 8.09 9.28
C ALA A 115 -1.09 9.32 8.62
N TRP A 116 -1.12 10.44 9.34
CA TRP A 116 -0.53 11.70 8.94
C TRP A 116 0.60 12.06 9.89
N TYR A 117 1.68 12.62 9.34
CA TYR A 117 2.86 13.02 10.08
C TYR A 117 3.18 14.48 9.79
N CYS A 118 3.64 15.19 10.82
CA CYS A 118 4.09 16.57 10.68
C CYS A 118 5.29 16.63 9.73
N GLU A 119 5.18 17.43 8.67
CA GLU A 119 6.28 17.63 7.71
C GLU A 119 7.47 18.36 8.33
N SER A 120 7.22 19.24 9.31
CA SER A 120 8.24 20.02 10.01
C SER A 120 9.08 19.18 11.00
N CYS A 121 8.43 18.37 11.86
CA CYS A 121 9.12 17.66 12.95
C CYS A 121 8.98 16.12 12.92
N GLY A 122 8.25 15.56 11.96
CA GLY A 122 8.06 14.11 11.80
C GLY A 122 7.10 13.44 12.79
N ASN A 123 6.53 14.17 13.75
CA ASN A 123 5.59 13.61 14.74
C ASN A 123 4.28 13.15 14.09
N GLU A 124 3.73 12.01 14.52
CA GLU A 124 2.39 11.59 14.11
C GLU A 124 1.34 12.64 14.55
N LEU A 125 0.42 12.99 13.66
CA LEU A 125 -0.67 13.95 13.91
C LEU A 125 -1.94 13.20 14.28
N TYR A 126 -2.30 12.23 13.46
CA TYR A 126 -3.52 11.44 13.54
C TYR A 126 -3.34 10.10 12.83
N ARG A 127 -4.07 9.09 13.31
CA ARG A 127 -4.17 7.77 12.71
C ARG A 127 -5.61 7.30 12.79
N HIS A 128 -6.18 6.91 11.65
CA HIS A 128 -7.46 6.21 11.56
C HIS A 128 -7.17 4.74 11.30
N VAL A 129 -7.80 3.82 12.05
CA VAL A 129 -7.61 2.36 11.92
C VAL A 129 -8.98 1.70 11.70
N PHE A 130 -9.05 0.76 10.76
CA PHE A 130 -10.27 0.06 10.38
C PHE A 130 -9.99 -1.43 10.11
N ASP A 131 -11.03 -2.25 10.22
CA ASP A 131 -10.98 -3.70 10.00
C ASP A 131 -11.39 -4.04 8.56
N THR A 132 -10.48 -4.62 7.78
CA THR A 132 -10.75 -4.99 6.38
C THR A 132 -11.75 -6.13 6.20
N ALA A 133 -12.13 -6.83 7.27
CA ALA A 133 -13.24 -7.78 7.25
C ALA A 133 -14.62 -7.10 7.18
N GLN A 134 -14.72 -5.80 7.50
CA GLN A 134 -15.98 -5.05 7.61
C GLN A 134 -16.01 -3.80 6.71
N THR A 135 -14.84 -3.24 6.41
CA THR A 135 -14.64 -1.96 5.73
C THR A 135 -13.69 -2.14 4.56
N TYR A 136 -14.11 -1.79 3.34
CA TYR A 136 -13.19 -1.82 2.20
C TYR A 136 -12.11 -0.74 2.39
N PRO A 137 -10.86 -0.95 1.96
CA PRO A 137 -9.80 0.05 2.15
C PRO A 137 -10.16 1.43 1.62
N GLN A 138 -10.89 1.52 0.51
CA GLN A 138 -11.40 2.78 -0.05
C GLN A 138 -12.29 3.56 0.93
N GLU A 139 -13.13 2.86 1.70
CA GLU A 139 -13.97 3.47 2.74
C GLU A 139 -13.11 3.96 3.90
N GLY A 140 -12.19 3.13 4.39
CA GLY A 140 -11.29 3.49 5.49
C GLY A 140 -10.33 4.64 5.15
N TYR A 141 -9.93 4.75 3.88
CA TYR A 141 -9.16 5.89 3.37
C TYR A 141 -10.01 7.16 3.36
N LEU A 142 -11.26 7.07 2.90
CA LEU A 142 -12.20 8.19 2.86
C LEU A 142 -12.55 8.67 4.27
N SER A 143 -13.02 7.79 5.15
CA SER A 143 -13.40 8.13 6.53
C SER A 143 -12.23 8.67 7.36
N GLY A 144 -11.02 8.16 7.11
CA GLY A 144 -9.79 8.69 7.70
C GLY A 144 -9.51 10.13 7.25
N CYS A 145 -9.56 10.41 5.94
CA CYS A 145 -9.38 11.74 5.38
C CYS A 145 -10.48 12.73 5.81
N GLU A 146 -11.74 12.31 5.82
CA GLU A 146 -12.88 13.12 6.27
C GLU A 146 -12.70 13.51 7.75
N SER A 147 -12.40 12.54 8.62
CA SER A 147 -12.09 12.77 10.03
C SER A 147 -10.94 13.78 10.21
N PHE A 148 -9.84 13.60 9.46
CA PHE A 148 -8.68 14.48 9.49
C PHE A 148 -9.03 15.90 9.04
N ASN A 149 -9.86 16.04 8.00
CA ASN A 149 -10.29 17.33 7.47
C ASN A 149 -11.20 18.09 8.45
N GLU A 150 -12.21 17.41 8.99
CA GLU A 150 -13.20 17.96 9.93
C GLU A 150 -12.58 18.53 11.21
N ARG A 151 -11.52 17.90 11.71
CA ARG A 151 -11.00 18.17 13.06
C ARG A 151 -9.62 18.80 12.98
N GLU A 152 -9.57 20.12 13.13
CA GLU A 152 -8.30 20.87 13.18
C GLU A 152 -7.31 20.29 14.19
N ALA A 153 -7.79 19.81 15.35
CA ALA A 153 -6.95 19.13 16.35
C ALA A 153 -6.24 17.86 15.84
N GLN A 154 -6.75 17.20 14.80
CA GLN A 154 -6.09 16.06 14.13
C GLN A 154 -5.04 16.51 13.09
N ARG A 155 -5.07 17.78 12.67
CA ARG A 155 -4.10 18.40 11.75
C ARG A 155 -3.03 19.25 12.45
N SER A 156 -3.30 19.69 13.68
CA SER A 156 -2.38 20.46 14.53
C SER A 156 -1.35 19.57 15.22
N CYS A 157 -0.06 19.79 14.92
CA CYS A 157 1.03 19.04 15.51
C CYS A 157 1.22 19.38 17.00
N GLN A 158 0.92 18.41 17.86
CA GLN A 158 1.07 18.55 19.32
C GLN A 158 2.53 18.75 19.78
N ARG A 159 3.53 18.52 18.91
CA ARG A 159 4.95 18.66 19.23
C ARG A 159 5.55 20.01 18.84
N CYS A 160 5.10 20.64 17.75
CA CYS A 160 5.69 21.89 17.26
C CYS A 160 4.66 22.99 16.90
N GLY A 161 3.36 22.73 17.05
CA GLY A 161 2.29 23.69 16.78
C GLY A 161 1.92 23.89 15.30
N GLU A 162 2.63 23.23 14.37
CA GLU A 162 2.35 23.34 12.93
C GLU A 162 0.95 22.82 12.59
N LEU A 163 0.18 23.59 11.82
CA LEU A 163 -1.16 23.22 11.36
C LEU A 163 -1.11 22.75 9.91
N HIS A 164 -1.36 21.46 9.68
CA HIS A 164 -1.35 20.89 8.34
C HIS A 164 -2.67 21.18 7.57
N PRO A 165 -2.62 21.36 6.24
CA PRO A 165 -3.81 21.58 5.43
C PRO A 165 -4.72 20.34 5.41
N PRO A 166 -6.04 20.50 5.11
CA PRO A 166 -6.90 19.37 4.80
C PRO A 166 -6.47 18.68 3.50
N VAL A 167 -6.80 17.39 3.38
CA VAL A 167 -6.66 16.59 2.16
C VAL A 167 -7.75 16.99 1.17
N ASP A 168 -7.36 17.41 -0.05
CA ASP A 168 -8.31 17.53 -1.16
C ASP A 168 -8.80 16.14 -1.59
N LEU A 169 -10.09 15.89 -1.40
CA LEU A 169 -10.72 14.61 -1.72
C LEU A 169 -11.29 14.54 -3.14
N ALA A 170 -11.46 15.67 -3.83
CA ALA A 170 -12.10 15.71 -5.15
C ALA A 170 -11.44 14.84 -6.25
N PRO A 171 -10.10 14.61 -6.25
CA PRO A 171 -9.46 13.72 -7.23
C PRO A 171 -9.73 12.22 -7.02
N TYR A 172 -10.22 11.79 -5.85
CA TYR A 172 -10.29 10.38 -5.50
C TYR A 172 -11.70 9.79 -5.67
N ARG A 173 -11.79 8.65 -6.36
CA ARG A 173 -13.05 7.92 -6.60
C ARG A 173 -13.38 6.91 -5.49
N TRP A 174 -12.90 7.11 -4.26
CA TRP A 174 -13.00 6.10 -3.20
C TRP A 174 -14.45 5.79 -2.79
N ALA A 175 -15.32 6.80 -2.64
CA ALA A 175 -16.74 6.59 -2.34
C ALA A 175 -17.46 5.77 -3.42
N GLU A 176 -17.17 6.06 -4.69
CA GLU A 176 -17.74 5.37 -5.84
C GLU A 176 -17.27 3.90 -5.88
N LEU A 177 -15.96 3.66 -5.73
CA LEU A 177 -15.37 2.33 -5.70
C LEU A 177 -15.87 1.50 -4.51
N ALA A 178 -16.00 2.09 -3.33
CA ALA A 178 -16.58 1.44 -2.15
C ALA A 178 -18.02 0.97 -2.42
N THR A 179 -18.83 1.83 -3.03
CA THR A 179 -20.21 1.49 -3.42
C THR A 179 -20.24 0.33 -4.44
N GLN A 180 -19.34 0.36 -5.43
CA GLN A 180 -19.21 -0.70 -6.44
C GLN A 180 -18.72 -2.02 -5.86
N LEU A 181 -17.86 -2.01 -4.83
CA LEU A 181 -17.34 -3.21 -4.17
C LEU A 181 -18.37 -3.89 -3.25
N ARG A 182 -19.41 -3.18 -2.83
CA ARG A 182 -20.53 -3.69 -2.01
C ARG A 182 -21.71 -4.25 -2.82
N ALA A 183 -21.75 -4.03 -4.13
CA ALA A 183 -22.87 -4.37 -5.02
C ALA A 183 -22.74 -5.79 -5.61
#